data_AF-A0A9D7PBX5-F1
#
_entry.id   AF-A0A9D7PBX5-F1
#
_cell.length_a   1.000
_cell.length_b   1.000
_cell.length_c   1.000
_cell.angle_alpha   90.00
_cell.angle_beta   90.00
_cell.angle_gamma   90.00
#
_symmetry.space_group_name_H-M   'P 1'
#
loop_
_entity.id
_entity.type
_entity.pdbx_description
1 polymer ?
#
loop_
_entity_poly.entity_id
_entity_poly.type
_entity_poly.pdbx_seq_one_letter_code
_entity_poly.pdbx_strand_id
1 'polypeptide(L)' 'MLSIVDAAADGDRLGELRALRLILARSVNSDETPARDLASLSRRLMEVGREVEELEAISSQEGGDGGVVPDQEFDPSAL' A
#
# COMPACT_ATOMS: atom_id res chain seq x y z
N MET A 1 13.95 -4.84 -11.66
CA MET A 1 13.72 -5.88 -10.64
C MET A 1 13.51 -5.15 -9.32
N LEU A 2 12.41 -5.40 -8.60
CA LEU A 2 12.13 -4.71 -7.34
C LEU A 2 13.00 -5.32 -6.23
N SER A 3 13.90 -4.53 -5.64
CA SER A 3 14.86 -4.97 -4.63
C SER A 3 14.57 -4.27 -3.31
N ILE A 4 14.49 -5.03 -2.22
CA ILE A 4 14.25 -4.48 -0.88
C ILE A 4 15.44 -3.64 -0.40
N VAL A 5 16.66 -4.02 -0.77
CA VAL A 5 17.89 -3.32 -0.36
C VAL A 5 17.99 -1.96 -1.03
N ASP A 6 17.73 -1.90 -2.33
CA ASP A 6 17.81 -0.65 -3.09
C ASP A 6 16.73 0.32 -2.64
N ALA A 7 15.49 -0.16 -2.47
CA ALA A 7 14.39 0.67 -1.97
C ALA A 7 14.66 1.21 -0.54
N ALA A 8 15.22 0.38 0.34
CA ALA A 8 15.61 0.82 1.68
C ALA A 8 16.76 1.84 1.65
N ALA A 9 17.73 1.69 0.76
CA ALA A 9 18.84 2.62 0.59
C ALA A 9 18.37 3.99 0.08
N ASP A 10 17.38 4.00 -0.82
CA ASP A 10 16.81 5.21 -1.41
C ASP A 10 15.72 5.86 -0.53
N GLY A 11 15.36 5.24 0.60
CA GLY A 11 14.28 5.71 1.47
C GLY A 11 12.87 5.53 0.87
N ASP A 12 12.73 4.73 -0.18
CA ASP A 12 11.45 4.37 -0.79
C ASP A 12 10.74 3.29 0.05
N ARG A 13 10.02 3.75 1.08
CA ARG A 13 9.26 2.86 1.97
C ARG A 13 8.21 2.04 1.21
N LEU A 14 7.55 2.62 0.20
CA LEU A 14 6.53 1.91 -0.56
C LEU A 14 7.17 0.81 -1.43
N GLY A 15 8.29 1.12 -2.08
CA GLY A 15 9.10 0.14 -2.80
C GLY A 15 9.60 -1.00 -1.92
N GLU A 16 10.08 -0.68 -0.71
CA GLU A 16 10.55 -1.65 0.28
C GLU A 16 9.43 -2.64 0.65
N LEU A 17 8.25 -2.13 0.99
CA LEU A 17 7.10 -2.95 1.37
C LEU A 17 6.58 -3.79 0.19
N ARG A 18 6.54 -3.23 -1.02
CA ARG A 18 6.16 -3.98 -2.24
C ARG A 18 7.15 -5.12 -2.51
N ALA A 19 8.46 -4.89 -2.35
CA ALA A 19 9.48 -5.93 -2.50
C ALA A 19 9.33 -7.02 -1.43
N LEU A 20 9.11 -6.64 -0.17
CA LEU A 20 8.86 -7.57 0.93
C LEU A 20 7.59 -8.42 0.70
N ARG A 21 6.50 -7.80 0.23
CA ARG A 21 5.25 -8.49 -0.13
C ARG A 21 5.50 -9.58 -1.17
N LEU A 22 6.30 -9.29 -2.20
CA LEU A 22 6.64 -10.26 -3.24
C LEU A 22 7.45 -11.43 -2.70
N ILE A 23 8.42 -11.17 -1.81
CA ILE A 23 9.20 -12.22 -1.15
C ILE A 23 8.30 -13.13 -0.31
N LEU A 24 7.42 -12.54 0.52
CA LEU A 24 6.49 -13.30 1.36
C LEU A 24 5.52 -14.14 0.53
N ALA A 25 4.97 -13.58 -0.55
CA ALA A 25 4.08 -14.32 -1.45
C ALA A 25 4.76 -15.53 -2.09
N ARG A 26 6.03 -15.38 -2.50
CA ARG A 26 6.84 -16.50 -3.03
C ARG A 26 7.08 -17.57 -1.97
N SER A 27 7.40 -17.18 -0.74
CA SER A 27 7.58 -18.13 0.36
C SER A 27 6.29 -18.87 0.66
N VAL A 28 5.15 -18.19 0.78
CA VAL A 28 3.86 -18.85 1.02
C VAL A 28 3.48 -19.81 -0.09
N ASN A 29 3.86 -19.52 -1.35
CA ASN A 29 3.58 -20.36 -2.51
C ASN A 29 4.65 -21.42 -2.81
N SER A 30 5.67 -21.57 -1.95
CA SER A 30 6.74 -22.55 -2.15
C SER A 30 6.43 -23.85 -1.42
N ASP A 31 6.56 -24.99 -2.11
CA ASP A 31 6.46 -26.33 -1.50
C ASP A 31 7.62 -26.61 -0.52
N GLU A 32 8.69 -25.82 -0.56
CA GLU A 32 9.81 -25.89 0.38
C GLU A 32 9.51 -25.20 1.72
N THR A 33 8.43 -24.41 1.81
CA THR A 33 8.08 -23.69 3.03
C THR A 33 7.45 -24.64 4.05
N PRO A 34 8.02 -24.75 5.26
CA PRO A 34 7.46 -25.63 6.29
C PRO A 34 6.03 -25.23 6.65
N ALA A 35 5.13 -26.21 6.75
CA ALA A 35 3.72 -25.97 7.07
C ALA A 35 3.49 -25.18 8.37
N ARG A 36 4.39 -25.35 9.36
CA ARG A 36 4.38 -24.59 10.63
C ARG A 36 4.55 -23.08 10.43
N ASP A 37 5.23 -22.66 9.36
CA ASP A 37 5.59 -21.26 9.11
C ASP A 37 4.55 -20.56 8.21
N LEU A 38 3.70 -21.33 7.51
CA LEU A 38 2.68 -20.80 6.60
C LEU A 38 1.72 -19.82 7.30
N ALA A 39 1.28 -20.14 8.52
CA ALA A 39 0.35 -19.28 9.25
C ALA A 39 0.95 -17.90 9.56
N SER A 40 2.21 -17.87 10.03
CA SER A 40 2.93 -16.62 10.30
C SER A 40 3.23 -15.84 9.02
N LEU A 41 3.67 -16.52 7.95
CA LEU A 41 3.99 -15.87 6.68
C LEU A 41 2.74 -15.29 6.01
N SER A 42 1.62 -16.02 6.05
CA SER A 42 0.33 -15.55 5.50
C SER A 42 -0.19 -14.34 6.26
N ARG A 43 -0.07 -14.32 7.60
CA ARG A 43 -0.42 -13.16 8.41
C ARG A 43 0.44 -11.95 8.05
N ARG A 44 1.75 -12.14 7.95
CA ARG A 44 2.69 -11.06 7.60
C ARG A 44 2.43 -10.53 6.18
N LEU A 45 2.10 -11.40 5.24
CA LEU A 45 1.74 -11.02 3.88
C LEU A 45 0.49 -10.12 3.85
N MET A 46 -0.54 -10.45 4.65
CA MET A 46 -1.73 -9.62 4.77
C MET A 46 -1.46 -8.27 5.45
N GLU A 47 -0.59 -8.24 6.47
CA GLU A 47 -0.19 -6.99 7.14
C GLU A 47 0.52 -6.04 6.17
N VAL A 48 1.55 -6.53 5.47
CA VAL A 48 2.29 -5.74 4.48
C VAL A 48 1.38 -5.31 3.34
N GLY A 49 0.43 -6.16 2.92
CA GLY A 49 -0.58 -5.82 1.91
C GLY A 49 -1.41 -4.60 2.30
N ARG A 50 -1.93 -4.57 3.54
CA ARG A 50 -2.70 -3.42 4.05
C ARG A 50 -1.85 -2.15 4.13
N GLU A 51 -0.62 -2.22 4.62
CA GLU A 51 0.27 -1.05 4.71
C GLU A 51 0.60 -0.48 3.32
N VAL A 52 0.77 -1.34 2.31
CA VAL A 52 0.93 -0.90 0.91
C VAL A 52 -0.32 -0.19 0.41
N GLU A 53 -1.51 -0.77 0.61
CA GLU A 53 -2.78 -0.17 0.19
C GLU A 53 -3.03 1.19 0.85
N GLU A 54 -2.72 1.32 2.15
CA GLU A 54 -2.81 2.58 2.89
C GLU A 54 -1.89 3.66 2.31
N LEU A 55 -0.62 3.34 2.07
CA LEU A 55 0.35 4.29 1.49
C LEU A 55 0.02 4.67 0.05
N GLU A 56 -0.47 3.72 -0.75
CA GLU A 56 -0.93 3.99 -2.11
C GLU A 56 -2.15 4.91 -2.12
N ALA A 57 -3.10 4.70 -1.20
CA ALA A 57 -4.26 5.57 -1.04
C ALA A 57 -3.85 7.01 -0.65
N ILE A 58 -2.93 7.16 0.32
CA ILE A 58 -2.38 8.47 0.71
C ILE A 58 -1.73 9.16 -0.49
N SER A 59 -0.85 8.46 -1.21
CA SER A 59 -0.17 9.04 -2.38
C SER A 59 -1.13 9.45 -3.50
N SER A 60 -2.25 8.73 -3.65
CA SER A 60 -3.28 9.04 -4.64
C SER A 60 -4.18 10.20 -4.23
N GLN A 61 -4.44 10.36 -2.92
CA GLN A 61 -5.22 11.47 -2.36
C GLN A 61 -4.43 12.79 -2.38
N GLU A 62 -3.12 12.74 -2.12
CA GLU A 62 -2.23 13.91 -2.22
C GLU A 62 -2.13 14.45 -3.65
N GLY A 63 -2.35 13.61 -4.66
CA GLY A 63 -2.44 14.04 -6.07
C GLY A 63 -3.83 14.45 -6.55
N GLY A 64 -4.87 14.32 -5.71
CA GLY A 64 -6.26 14.21 -6.18
C GLY A 64 -7.25 15.30 -5.79
N ASP A 65 -7.07 16.07 -4.71
CA ASP A 65 -8.16 16.94 -4.23
C ASP A 65 -7.69 18.27 -3.64
N GLY A 66 -7.39 19.21 -4.55
CA GLY A 66 -7.30 20.65 -4.27
C GLY A 66 -8.26 21.44 -5.17
N GLY A 67 -9.34 20.82 -5.64
CA GLY A 67 -10.37 21.51 -6.41
C GLY A 67 -11.14 22.42 -5.48
N VAL A 68 -10.79 23.72 -5.45
CA VAL A 68 -11.61 24.74 -4.78
C VAL A 68 -13.01 24.64 -5.37
N VAL A 69 -13.94 24.07 -4.60
CA VAL A 69 -15.37 24.17 -4.91
C VAL A 69 -15.75 25.60 -4.55
N PRO A 70 -16.05 26.48 -5.53
CA PRO A 70 -16.50 27.81 -5.20
C PRO A 70 -17.83 27.71 -4.44
N ASP A 71 -17.95 28.45 -3.35
CA ASP A 71 -19.22 28.59 -2.63
C ASP A 71 -20.27 29.05 -3.64
N GLN A 72 -21.34 28.28 -3.79
CA GLN A 72 -22.47 28.69 -4.63
C GLN A 72 -23.13 29.90 -3.96
N GLU A 73 -23.39 30.93 -4.76
CA GLU A 73 -24.11 32.12 -4.33
C GLU A 73 -25.51 31.72 -3.86
N PHE A 74 -25.90 32.15 -2.65
CA PHE A 74 -27.18 31.81 -2.04
C PHE A 74 -28.34 32.22 -2.95
N ASP A 75 -29.17 31.24 -3.37
CA ASP A 75 -30.37 31.48 -4.17
C ASP A 75 -31.61 31.63 -3.27
N PRO A 76 -32.15 32.84 -3.10
CA PRO A 76 -33.32 33.08 -2.26
C PRO A 76 -34.63 32.58 -2.87
N SER A 77 -34.65 32.10 -4.12
CA SER A 77 -35.84 31.55 -4.76
C SER A 77 -36.17 30.10 -4.36
N ALA A 78 -35.31 29.48 -3.55
CA ALA A 78 -35.49 28.14 -3.00
C ALA A 78 -36.26 28.11 -1.65
N LEU A 79 -36.85 29.24 -1.22
CA LEU A 79 -37.70 29.38 -0.02
C LEU A 79 -39.19 29.47 -0.36
#